data_AF-A0A936GWA3-F1
#
_entry.id   AF-A0A936GWA3-F1
#
_cell.length_a   1.000
_cell.length_b   1.000
_cell.length_c   1.000
_cell.angle_alpha   90.00
_cell.angle_beta   90.00
_cell.angle_gamma   90.00
#
_symmetry.space_group_name_H-M   'P 1'
#
loop_
_entity.id
_entity.type
_entity.pdbx_description
1 polymer ?
#
loop_
_entity_poly.entity_id
_entity_poly.type
_entity_poly.pdbx_seq_one_letter_code
_entity_poly.pdbx_strand_id
1 'polypeptide(L)'
;MSQAWKKLLPFLVGKALSLAGLIAPRKTVELSMKVFAKPRKGRVVSHQRKFLQKAGAEQLEVNGKNYHVHVFGNAGQPILLAHGWESNSWRWRKLMRYLGNENHRFIALDAPGHGMTGSEYFNVSEYAEAIAAAAKEYACATIIGHSIGGFACLYAAALYPEAGIKKIVSLAAPSSLKLIMQKYFSIISLSGYMQRKTFELFPAMYGLHIDDLSVENFGQKITARGLVIHDQHDTINGPESAYTIKENWTQAELIITDYSDHSLQHDGVFERVKEFLL
;
A
#
# COMPACT_ATOMS: atom_id res chain seq x y z
N MET A 1 3.89 19.60 -20.28
CA MET A 1 5.26 19.51 -19.71
C MET A 1 6.06 18.52 -20.56
N SER A 2 7.18 18.95 -21.16
CA SER A 2 8.03 18.07 -21.98
C SER A 2 8.66 16.94 -21.13
N GLN A 3 9.08 15.85 -21.78
CA GLN A 3 9.68 14.69 -21.11
C GLN A 3 10.98 15.05 -20.36
N ALA A 4 11.71 16.07 -20.84
CA ALA A 4 12.88 16.63 -20.16
C ALA A 4 12.53 17.26 -18.80
N TRP A 5 11.46 18.06 -18.73
CA TRP A 5 11.04 18.70 -17.49
C TRP A 5 10.58 17.70 -16.41
N LYS A 6 10.01 16.56 -16.82
CA LYS A 6 9.62 15.49 -15.88
C LYS A 6 10.80 14.87 -15.13
N LYS A 7 12.00 14.86 -15.73
CA LYS A 7 13.24 14.37 -15.09
C LYS A 7 14.02 15.49 -14.40
N LEU A 8 14.06 16.67 -14.99
CA LEU A 8 14.81 17.81 -14.46
C LEU A 8 14.23 18.35 -13.15
N LEU A 9 12.89 18.42 -13.05
CA LEU A 9 12.25 19.01 -11.86
C LEU A 9 12.53 18.22 -10.57
N PRO A 10 12.35 16.89 -10.49
CA PRO A 10 12.71 16.11 -9.30
C PRO A 10 14.18 16.27 -8.91
N PHE A 11 15.08 16.29 -9.90
CA PHE A 11 16.51 16.51 -9.67
C PHE A 11 16.81 17.87 -9.03
N LEU A 12 16.23 18.95 -9.57
CA LEU A 12 16.41 20.30 -9.03
C LEU A 12 15.87 20.40 -7.59
N VAL A 13 14.71 19.79 -7.32
CA VAL A 13 14.12 19.71 -5.98
C VAL A 13 15.09 19.03 -5.01
N GLY A 14 15.64 17.86 -5.35
CA GLY A 14 16.56 17.18 -4.44
C GLY A 14 17.91 17.88 -4.29
N LYS A 15 18.41 18.60 -5.30
CA LYS A 15 19.59 19.48 -5.14
C LYS A 15 19.31 20.64 -4.20
N ALA A 16 18.16 21.31 -4.34
CA ALA A 16 17.75 22.36 -3.43
C ALA A 16 17.61 21.85 -1.98
N LEU A 17 16.94 20.70 -1.78
CA LEU A 17 16.83 20.05 -0.47
C LEU A 17 18.21 19.68 0.08
N SER A 18 19.11 19.15 -0.76
CA SER A 18 20.45 18.77 -0.33
C SER A 18 21.28 19.95 0.16
N LEU A 19 21.17 21.12 -0.48
CA LEU A 19 21.86 22.34 -0.06
C LEU A 19 21.25 22.94 1.22
N ALA A 20 19.91 23.06 1.27
CA ALA A 20 19.21 23.56 2.46
C ALA A 20 19.48 22.69 3.70
N GLY A 21 19.62 21.38 3.48
CA GLY A 21 19.91 20.40 4.52
C GLY A 21 21.27 20.55 5.20
N LEU A 22 22.23 21.24 4.57
CA LEU A 22 23.52 21.55 5.20
C LEU A 22 23.39 22.62 6.31
N ILE A 23 22.37 23.47 6.21
CA ILE A 23 22.10 24.55 7.17
C ILE A 23 21.05 24.13 8.19
N ALA A 24 19.97 23.50 7.73
CA ALA A 24 18.82 23.13 8.55
C ALA A 24 18.36 21.69 8.27
N PRO A 25 19.11 20.66 8.71
CA PRO A 25 18.86 19.27 8.35
C PRO A 25 17.47 18.79 8.79
N ARG A 26 17.07 19.05 10.04
CA ARG A 26 15.77 18.60 10.56
C ARG A 26 14.57 19.14 9.77
N LYS A 27 14.50 20.47 9.59
CA LYS A 27 13.43 21.11 8.80
C LYS A 27 13.41 20.64 7.35
N THR A 28 14.59 20.38 6.77
CA THR A 28 14.71 19.88 5.40
C THR A 28 14.23 18.44 5.27
N VAL A 29 14.52 17.58 6.26
CA VAL A 29 13.97 16.22 6.32
C VAL A 29 12.45 16.29 6.42
N GLU A 30 11.91 17.09 7.35
CA GLU A 30 10.45 17.26 7.49
C GLU A 30 9.79 17.70 6.18
N LEU A 31 10.39 18.66 5.46
CA LEU A 31 9.90 19.09 4.15
C LEU A 31 9.98 17.98 3.10
N SER A 32 11.13 17.31 3.00
CA SER A 32 11.34 16.20 2.05
C SER A 32 10.33 15.07 2.29
N MET A 33 10.05 14.75 3.55
CA MET A 33 9.09 13.72 3.93
C MET A 33 7.65 14.14 3.68
N LYS A 34 7.29 15.43 3.81
CA LYS A 34 5.99 15.94 3.36
C LYS A 34 5.80 15.77 1.85
N VAL A 35 6.84 16.02 1.06
CA VAL A 35 6.80 15.80 -0.40
C VAL A 35 6.65 14.31 -0.72
N PHE A 36 7.39 13.44 -0.03
CA PHE A 36 7.28 12.00 -0.17
C PHE A 36 5.87 11.48 0.18
N ALA A 37 5.31 11.95 1.29
CA ALA A 37 4.04 11.47 1.82
C ALA A 37 2.81 12.06 1.10
N LYS A 38 2.96 13.07 0.24
CA LYS A 38 1.83 13.72 -0.43
C LYS A 38 1.54 13.08 -1.79
N PRO A 39 0.43 12.33 -1.96
CA PRO A 39 0.07 11.78 -3.25
C PRO A 39 -0.34 12.88 -4.23
N ARG A 40 0.08 12.77 -5.49
CA ARG A 40 -0.26 13.75 -6.55
C ARG A 40 -1.49 13.35 -7.35
N LYS A 41 -1.88 12.08 -7.26
CA LYS A 41 -3.03 11.43 -7.88
C LYS A 41 -3.72 10.55 -6.84
N GLY A 42 -4.68 9.73 -7.28
CA GLY A 42 -5.41 8.81 -6.41
C GLY A 42 -6.77 9.35 -5.95
N ARG A 43 -7.05 10.65 -6.11
CA ARG A 43 -8.41 11.16 -5.94
C ARG A 43 -9.37 10.56 -6.98
N VAL A 44 -10.62 10.33 -6.56
CA VAL A 44 -11.66 9.77 -7.44
C VAL A 44 -12.02 10.76 -8.55
N VAL A 45 -11.83 10.35 -9.81
CA VAL A 45 -12.21 11.15 -10.99
C VAL A 45 -13.61 10.77 -11.50
N SER A 46 -14.18 11.58 -12.39
CA SER A 46 -15.59 11.51 -12.82
C SER A 46 -16.03 10.13 -13.33
N HIS A 47 -15.25 9.48 -14.19
CA HIS A 47 -15.61 8.16 -14.73
C HIS A 47 -15.51 7.04 -13.67
N GLN A 48 -14.67 7.21 -12.64
CA GLN A 48 -14.53 6.25 -11.54
C GLN A 48 -15.72 6.37 -10.58
N ARG A 49 -16.17 7.60 -10.33
CA ARG A 49 -17.32 7.90 -9.48
C ARG A 49 -18.58 7.17 -9.92
N LYS A 50 -18.84 7.07 -11.22
CA LYS A 50 -19.99 6.31 -11.77
C LYS A 50 -20.01 4.84 -11.35
N PHE A 51 -18.83 4.24 -11.16
CA PHE A 51 -18.73 2.87 -10.66
C PHE A 51 -18.83 2.83 -9.13
N LEU A 52 -18.12 3.71 -8.43
CA LEU A 52 -18.06 3.73 -6.96
C LEU A 52 -19.40 4.12 -6.30
N GLN A 53 -20.23 4.93 -6.96
CA GLN A 53 -21.58 5.28 -6.49
C GLN A 53 -22.55 4.09 -6.47
N LYS A 54 -22.21 2.97 -7.11
CA LYS A 54 -23.00 1.74 -7.02
C LYS A 54 -22.78 1.00 -5.70
N ALA A 55 -21.74 1.37 -4.95
CA ALA A 55 -21.43 0.81 -3.64
C ALA A 55 -22.26 1.49 -2.56
N GLY A 56 -22.50 0.79 -1.45
CA GLY A 56 -22.70 1.47 -0.17
C GLY A 56 -21.47 2.29 0.16
N ALA A 57 -21.66 3.46 0.75
CA ALA A 57 -20.56 4.34 1.15
C ALA A 57 -20.64 4.58 2.65
N GLU A 58 -19.60 4.20 3.36
CA GLU A 58 -19.51 4.28 4.81
C GLU A 58 -18.24 5.04 5.22
N GLN A 59 -18.26 5.58 6.45
CA GLN A 59 -17.10 6.18 7.08
C GLN A 59 -16.67 5.28 8.22
N LEU A 60 -15.39 4.93 8.25
CA LEU A 60 -14.76 4.23 9.36
C LEU A 60 -13.95 5.23 10.15
N GLU A 61 -14.28 5.41 11.43
CA GLU A 61 -13.49 6.25 12.34
C GLU A 61 -12.41 5.40 13.02
N VAL A 62 -11.16 5.83 12.92
CA VAL A 62 -10.00 5.21 13.58
C VAL A 62 -9.14 6.31 14.18
N ASN A 63 -8.99 6.32 15.50
CA ASN A 63 -8.19 7.31 16.24
C ASN A 63 -8.54 8.78 15.86
N GLY A 64 -9.84 9.08 15.76
CA GLY A 64 -10.34 10.42 15.40
C GLY A 64 -10.11 10.81 13.93
N LYS A 65 -9.75 9.87 13.06
CA LYS A 65 -9.64 10.08 11.60
C LYS A 65 -10.69 9.26 10.87
N ASN A 66 -11.30 9.87 9.86
CA ASN A 66 -12.31 9.23 9.03
C ASN A 66 -11.72 8.67 7.73
N TYR A 67 -12.02 7.41 7.48
CA TYR A 67 -11.62 6.68 6.28
C TYR A 67 -12.84 6.34 5.45
N HIS A 68 -12.73 6.53 4.15
CA HIS A 68 -13.82 6.18 3.25
C HIS A 68 -13.79 4.70 2.89
N VAL A 69 -14.94 4.04 3.02
CA VAL A 69 -15.14 2.64 2.71
C VAL A 69 -16.25 2.50 1.68
N HIS A 70 -15.97 1.76 0.61
CA HIS A 70 -16.97 1.34 -0.36
C HIS A 70 -17.35 -0.12 -0.14
N VAL A 71 -18.65 -0.39 0.02
CA VAL A 71 -19.19 -1.73 0.23
C VAL A 71 -19.91 -2.21 -1.03
N PHE A 72 -19.40 -3.28 -1.64
CA PHE A 72 -20.01 -3.92 -2.82
C PHE A 72 -20.52 -5.32 -2.49
N GLY A 73 -21.64 -5.72 -3.07
CA GLY A 73 -22.27 -7.01 -2.77
C GLY A 73 -22.92 -7.05 -1.38
N ASN A 74 -23.75 -8.06 -1.15
CA ASN A 74 -24.55 -8.21 0.08
C ASN A 74 -24.56 -9.65 0.61
N ALA A 75 -23.81 -10.56 -0.01
CA ALA A 75 -23.78 -11.98 0.33
C ALA A 75 -22.34 -12.51 0.36
N GLY A 76 -22.12 -13.63 1.06
CA GLY A 76 -20.81 -14.26 1.20
C GLY A 76 -19.92 -13.64 2.28
N GLN A 77 -18.78 -14.29 2.51
CA GLN A 77 -17.78 -13.82 3.47
C GLN A 77 -17.13 -12.52 2.97
N PRO A 78 -16.99 -11.49 3.81
CA PRO A 78 -16.48 -10.21 3.38
C PRO A 78 -14.96 -10.24 3.15
N ILE A 79 -14.53 -9.59 2.06
CA ILE A 79 -13.13 -9.47 1.65
C ILE A 79 -12.75 -7.98 1.67
N LEU A 80 -11.74 -7.64 2.46
CA LEU A 80 -11.20 -6.28 2.52
C LEU A 80 -10.16 -6.06 1.41
N LEU A 81 -10.23 -4.92 0.73
CA LEU A 81 -9.40 -4.58 -0.42
C LEU A 81 -8.62 -3.28 -0.16
N ALA A 82 -7.29 -3.36 -0.14
CA ALA A 82 -6.39 -2.25 0.20
C ALA A 82 -5.49 -1.83 -0.97
N HIS A 83 -5.76 -0.68 -1.56
CA HIS A 83 -5.08 -0.23 -2.78
C HIS A 83 -3.68 0.37 -2.51
N GLY A 84 -2.84 0.41 -3.56
CA GLY A 84 -1.50 1.02 -3.51
C GLY A 84 -1.45 2.54 -3.75
N TRP A 85 -0.22 3.07 -3.85
CA TRP A 85 0.09 4.50 -4.02
C TRP A 85 -0.55 5.11 -5.28
N GLU A 86 -1.03 6.35 -5.17
CA GLU A 86 -1.69 7.13 -6.24
C GLU A 86 -2.88 6.40 -6.91
N SER A 87 -3.49 5.44 -6.20
CA SER A 87 -4.69 4.68 -6.61
C SER A 87 -5.89 5.00 -5.72
N ASN A 88 -6.98 4.26 -5.89
CA ASN A 88 -8.16 4.25 -5.02
C ASN A 88 -8.98 2.97 -5.21
N SER A 89 -10.07 2.83 -4.45
CA SER A 89 -10.99 1.69 -4.47
C SER A 89 -11.51 1.30 -5.85
N TRP A 90 -11.54 2.21 -6.83
CA TRP A 90 -11.97 1.88 -8.19
C TRP A 90 -11.11 0.79 -8.82
N ARG A 91 -9.82 0.68 -8.47
CA ARG A 91 -8.88 -0.35 -8.96
C ARG A 91 -9.50 -1.74 -8.96
N TRP A 92 -10.24 -2.06 -7.91
CA TRP A 92 -10.71 -3.41 -7.64
C TRP A 92 -11.83 -3.90 -8.57
N ARG A 93 -12.43 -3.03 -9.40
CA ARG A 93 -13.58 -3.38 -10.25
C ARG A 93 -13.38 -4.62 -11.13
N LYS A 94 -12.16 -4.86 -11.62
CA LYS A 94 -11.87 -5.99 -12.51
C LYS A 94 -11.85 -7.29 -11.71
N LEU A 95 -11.12 -7.30 -10.59
CA LEU A 95 -11.08 -8.44 -9.67
C LEU A 95 -12.47 -8.75 -9.11
N MET A 96 -13.21 -7.75 -8.62
CA MET A 96 -14.57 -7.94 -8.10
C MET A 96 -15.51 -8.52 -9.16
N ARG A 97 -15.42 -8.03 -10.41
CA ARG A 97 -16.19 -8.60 -11.53
C ARG A 97 -15.81 -10.06 -11.80
N TYR A 98 -14.53 -10.38 -11.74
CA TYR A 98 -14.03 -11.74 -12.00
C TYR A 98 -14.47 -12.73 -10.92
N LEU A 99 -14.38 -12.33 -9.64
CA LEU A 99 -14.80 -13.16 -8.49
C LEU A 99 -16.32 -13.27 -8.34
N GLY A 100 -17.07 -12.33 -8.93
CA GLY A 100 -18.53 -12.30 -8.90
C GLY A 100 -19.07 -11.66 -7.61
N ASN A 101 -19.76 -10.54 -7.75
CA ASN A 101 -20.37 -9.79 -6.63
C ASN A 101 -21.54 -10.55 -5.95
N GLU A 102 -22.09 -11.58 -6.59
CA GLU A 102 -23.18 -12.38 -6.05
C GLU A 102 -22.70 -13.37 -4.98
N ASN A 103 -21.39 -13.69 -5.00
CA ASN A 103 -20.78 -14.69 -4.12
C ASN A 103 -19.93 -14.05 -3.01
N HIS A 104 -19.64 -12.75 -3.10
CA HIS A 104 -18.72 -12.06 -2.21
C HIS A 104 -19.21 -10.66 -1.85
N ARG A 105 -18.99 -10.28 -0.59
CA ARG A 105 -19.09 -8.90 -0.12
C ARG A 105 -17.68 -8.29 -0.13
N PHE A 106 -17.48 -7.21 -0.86
CA PHE A 106 -16.19 -6.53 -0.93
C PHE A 106 -16.23 -5.22 -0.14
N ILE A 107 -15.23 -5.05 0.71
CA ILE A 107 -15.00 -3.84 1.50
C ILE A 107 -13.76 -3.17 0.90
N ALA A 108 -13.92 -2.10 0.13
CA ALA A 108 -12.78 -1.40 -0.48
C ALA A 108 -12.46 -0.13 0.32
N LEU A 109 -11.26 -0.10 0.91
CA LEU A 109 -10.80 0.95 1.79
C LEU A 109 -9.89 1.94 1.04
N ASP A 110 -10.26 3.21 1.04
CA ASP A 110 -9.40 4.29 0.52
C ASP A 110 -8.35 4.69 1.55
N ALA A 111 -7.08 4.64 1.15
CA ALA A 111 -5.92 4.94 1.99
C ALA A 111 -5.87 6.42 2.43
N PRO A 112 -5.14 6.76 3.52
CA PRO A 112 -4.83 8.15 3.83
C PRO A 112 -4.25 8.89 2.61
N GLY A 113 -4.73 10.10 2.32
CA GLY A 113 -4.29 10.91 1.18
C GLY A 113 -4.98 10.57 -0.15
N HIS A 114 -5.72 9.47 -0.22
CA HIS A 114 -6.20 8.89 -1.47
C HIS A 114 -7.71 8.78 -1.53
N GLY A 115 -8.22 8.53 -2.74
CA GLY A 115 -9.63 8.31 -3.00
C GLY A 115 -10.50 9.42 -2.42
N MET A 116 -11.47 9.03 -1.59
CA MET A 116 -12.38 9.91 -0.86
C MET A 116 -12.00 10.09 0.62
N THR A 117 -10.91 9.49 1.10
CA THR A 117 -10.38 9.70 2.46
C THR A 117 -9.76 11.10 2.58
N GLY A 118 -10.18 11.86 3.58
CA GLY A 118 -9.98 13.31 3.67
C GLY A 118 -8.59 13.82 4.04
N SER A 119 -7.62 12.94 4.33
CA SER A 119 -6.28 13.40 4.71
C SER A 119 -5.45 13.92 3.52
N GLU A 120 -4.45 14.75 3.81
CA GLU A 120 -3.53 15.31 2.79
C GLU A 120 -2.32 14.40 2.53
N TYR A 121 -1.86 13.70 3.55
CA TYR A 121 -0.65 12.88 3.51
C TYR A 121 -0.98 11.40 3.74
N PHE A 122 -0.20 10.55 3.09
CA PHE A 122 -0.18 9.12 3.33
C PHE A 122 0.74 8.78 4.49
N ASN A 123 0.32 7.83 5.32
CA ASN A 123 1.14 7.20 6.35
C ASN A 123 0.83 5.71 6.36
N VAL A 124 1.87 4.87 6.28
CA VAL A 124 1.69 3.41 6.17
C VAL A 124 1.21 2.77 7.46
N SER A 125 1.64 3.28 8.62
CA SER A 125 1.21 2.76 9.92
C SER A 125 -0.27 3.09 10.16
N GLU A 126 -0.68 4.32 9.83
CA GLU A 126 -2.10 4.72 9.86
C GLU A 126 -2.94 3.86 8.90
N TYR A 127 -2.40 3.54 7.73
CA TYR A 127 -3.12 2.70 6.78
C TYR A 127 -3.27 1.26 7.26
N ALA A 128 -2.23 0.68 7.85
CA ALA A 128 -2.28 -0.66 8.44
C ALA A 128 -3.27 -0.73 9.62
N GLU A 129 -3.30 0.30 10.46
CA GLU A 129 -4.28 0.42 11.55
C GLU A 129 -5.71 0.52 11.01
N ALA A 130 -5.95 1.32 9.98
CA ALA A 130 -7.26 1.41 9.32
C ALA A 130 -7.68 0.09 8.66
N ILE A 131 -6.74 -0.67 8.09
CA ILE A 131 -6.98 -2.00 7.55
C ILE A 131 -7.38 -2.97 8.67
N ALA A 132 -6.68 -2.97 9.80
CA ALA A 132 -7.02 -3.81 10.95
C ALA A 132 -8.40 -3.47 11.53
N ALA A 133 -8.69 -2.17 11.70
CA ALA A 133 -9.99 -1.68 12.16
C ALA A 133 -11.12 -2.06 11.19
N ALA A 134 -10.92 -1.87 9.87
CA ALA A 134 -11.89 -2.29 8.86
C ALA A 134 -12.10 -3.81 8.86
N ALA A 135 -11.02 -4.60 8.99
CA ALA A 135 -11.13 -6.04 9.03
C ALA A 135 -11.98 -6.50 10.23
N LYS A 136 -11.82 -5.86 11.39
CA LYS A 136 -12.62 -6.13 12.58
C LYS A 136 -14.08 -5.67 12.42
N GLU A 137 -14.30 -4.43 12.03
CA GLU A 137 -15.63 -3.80 11.90
C GLU A 137 -16.52 -4.57 10.92
N TYR A 138 -15.94 -4.96 9.77
CA TYR A 138 -16.66 -5.66 8.73
C TYR A 138 -16.51 -7.18 8.80
N ALA A 139 -15.91 -7.72 9.86
CA ALA A 139 -15.62 -9.15 10.04
C ALA A 139 -14.90 -9.81 8.84
N CYS A 140 -13.98 -9.08 8.20
CA CYS A 140 -13.20 -9.59 7.08
C CYS A 140 -12.06 -10.49 7.57
N ALA A 141 -12.26 -11.81 7.50
CA ALA A 141 -11.18 -12.78 7.72
C ALA A 141 -10.18 -12.85 6.54
N THR A 142 -10.53 -12.27 5.39
CA THR A 142 -9.68 -12.23 4.19
C THR A 142 -9.39 -10.80 3.78
N ILE A 143 -8.12 -10.50 3.51
CA ILE A 143 -7.69 -9.20 2.99
C ILE A 143 -6.85 -9.37 1.72
N ILE A 144 -7.01 -8.46 0.76
CA ILE A 144 -6.24 -8.42 -0.49
C ILE A 144 -5.65 -7.02 -0.62
N GLY A 145 -4.32 -6.94 -0.70
CA GLY A 145 -3.61 -5.67 -0.79
C GLY A 145 -2.73 -5.59 -2.03
N HIS A 146 -2.66 -4.40 -2.65
CA HIS A 146 -1.79 -4.14 -3.80
C HIS A 146 -0.68 -3.15 -3.45
N SER A 147 0.56 -3.45 -3.87
CA SER A 147 1.73 -2.59 -3.70
C SER A 147 1.89 -2.16 -2.23
N ILE A 148 1.98 -0.86 -1.93
CA ILE A 148 2.04 -0.37 -0.54
C ILE A 148 0.81 -0.79 0.30
N GLY A 149 -0.35 -0.99 -0.31
CA GLY A 149 -1.52 -1.55 0.39
C GLY A 149 -1.34 -3.03 0.75
N GLY A 150 -0.62 -3.79 -0.08
CA GLY A 150 -0.17 -5.15 0.24
C GLY A 150 0.79 -5.17 1.43
N PHE A 151 1.79 -4.30 1.43
CA PHE A 151 2.68 -4.14 2.58
C PHE A 151 1.92 -3.74 3.85
N ALA A 152 0.98 -2.79 3.75
CA ALA A 152 0.14 -2.38 4.88
C ALA A 152 -0.76 -3.51 5.40
N CYS A 153 -1.28 -4.39 4.53
CA CYS A 153 -1.99 -5.61 4.93
C CYS A 153 -1.10 -6.58 5.72
N LEU A 154 0.14 -6.81 5.26
CA LEU A 154 1.10 -7.67 5.97
C LEU A 154 1.44 -7.09 7.34
N TYR A 155 1.69 -5.78 7.39
CA TYR A 155 2.00 -5.07 8.63
C TYR A 155 0.80 -5.10 9.60
N ALA A 156 -0.42 -4.89 9.10
CA ALA A 156 -1.65 -4.96 9.87
C ALA A 156 -1.83 -6.34 10.52
N ALA A 157 -1.68 -7.40 9.74
CA ALA A 157 -1.84 -8.77 10.23
C ALA A 157 -0.77 -9.17 11.27
N ALA A 158 0.43 -8.60 11.19
CA ALA A 158 1.50 -8.87 12.15
C ALA A 158 1.33 -8.10 13.47
N LEU A 159 0.78 -6.88 13.42
CA LEU A 159 0.73 -5.97 14.57
C LEU A 159 -0.62 -5.98 15.29
N TYR A 160 -1.70 -6.34 14.59
CA TYR A 160 -3.07 -6.34 15.12
C TYR A 160 -3.71 -7.73 14.97
N PRO A 161 -3.18 -8.77 15.65
CA PRO A 161 -3.72 -10.14 15.55
C PRO A 161 -5.19 -10.25 15.98
N GLU A 162 -5.67 -9.34 16.82
CA GLU A 162 -7.07 -9.23 17.24
C GLU A 162 -8.03 -8.80 16.13
N ALA A 163 -7.52 -8.34 14.98
CA ALA A 163 -8.33 -8.02 13.80
C ALA A 163 -8.94 -9.27 13.13
N GLY A 164 -8.51 -10.48 13.52
CA GLY A 164 -9.12 -11.73 13.06
C GLY A 164 -8.78 -12.13 11.62
N ILE A 165 -7.75 -11.54 11.03
CA ILE A 165 -7.28 -11.83 9.66
C ILE A 165 -6.74 -13.28 9.60
N LYS A 166 -7.25 -14.07 8.64
CA LYS A 166 -6.90 -15.49 8.44
C LYS A 166 -6.29 -15.80 7.07
N LYS A 167 -6.68 -15.08 6.02
CA LYS A 167 -6.15 -15.19 4.66
C LYS A 167 -5.67 -13.82 4.17
N ILE A 168 -4.50 -13.77 3.54
CA ILE A 168 -3.95 -12.54 2.96
C ILE A 168 -3.49 -12.80 1.53
N VAL A 169 -3.93 -11.98 0.58
CA VAL A 169 -3.39 -11.94 -0.78
C VAL A 169 -2.58 -10.66 -0.95
N SER A 170 -1.28 -10.81 -1.19
CA SER A 170 -0.32 -9.72 -1.39
C SER A 170 0.07 -9.63 -2.87
N LEU A 171 -0.32 -8.53 -3.52
CA LEU A 171 -0.10 -8.29 -4.94
C LEU A 171 0.98 -7.22 -5.13
N ALA A 172 2.15 -7.61 -5.66
CA ALA A 172 3.27 -6.71 -5.97
C ALA A 172 3.76 -5.85 -4.78
N ALA A 173 3.63 -6.35 -3.55
CA ALA A 173 3.99 -5.61 -2.34
C ALA A 173 5.51 -5.43 -2.19
N PRO A 174 5.98 -4.24 -1.78
CA PRO A 174 7.37 -4.08 -1.35
C PRO A 174 7.61 -4.83 -0.03
N SER A 175 8.84 -5.31 0.19
CA SER A 175 9.21 -5.96 1.46
C SER A 175 9.49 -4.96 2.59
N SER A 176 9.77 -3.68 2.29
CA SER A 176 9.98 -2.66 3.32
C SER A 176 9.67 -1.24 2.85
N LEU A 177 9.31 -0.35 3.79
CA LEU A 177 9.16 1.08 3.50
C LEU A 177 10.49 1.72 3.10
N LYS A 178 11.60 1.25 3.70
CA LYS A 178 12.96 1.76 3.44
C LYS A 178 13.34 1.68 1.97
N LEU A 179 13.00 0.58 1.29
CA LEU A 179 13.23 0.41 -0.15
C LEU A 179 12.47 1.45 -0.99
N ILE A 180 11.24 1.77 -0.60
CA ILE A 180 10.42 2.79 -1.27
C ILE A 180 11.03 4.17 -1.09
N MET A 181 11.48 4.49 0.13
CA MET A 181 12.15 5.75 0.44
C MET A 181 13.48 5.89 -0.33
N GLN A 182 14.27 4.82 -0.43
CA GLN A 182 15.51 4.83 -1.22
C GLN A 182 15.24 5.06 -2.71
N LYS A 183 14.21 4.45 -3.28
CA LYS A 183 13.77 4.73 -4.66
C LYS A 183 13.37 6.20 -4.83
N TYR A 184 12.61 6.75 -3.89
CA TYR A 184 12.27 8.18 -3.87
C TYR A 184 13.52 9.06 -3.84
N PHE A 185 14.47 8.78 -2.94
CA PHE A 185 15.72 9.54 -2.82
C PHE A 185 16.54 9.50 -4.11
N SER A 186 16.57 8.35 -4.79
CA SER A 186 17.21 8.20 -6.09
C SER A 186 16.55 9.07 -7.16
N ILE A 187 15.21 9.06 -7.24
CA ILE A 187 14.42 9.86 -8.20
C ILE A 187 14.70 11.36 -8.05
N ILE A 188 14.75 11.87 -6.81
CA ILE A 188 15.05 13.29 -6.57
C ILE A 188 16.55 13.59 -6.52
N SER A 189 17.42 12.58 -6.55
CA SER A 189 18.87 12.71 -6.36
C SER A 189 19.26 13.39 -5.04
N LEU A 190 18.61 12.99 -3.94
CA LEU A 190 18.89 13.49 -2.60
C LEU A 190 20.29 13.07 -2.15
N SER A 191 21.07 13.98 -1.58
CA SER A 191 22.45 13.70 -1.14
C SER A 191 22.50 12.57 -0.10
N GLY A 192 23.56 11.76 -0.13
CA GLY A 192 23.75 10.67 0.85
C GLY A 192 23.76 11.16 2.31
N TYR A 193 24.24 12.39 2.56
CA TYR A 193 24.11 13.04 3.86
C TYR A 193 22.65 13.19 4.29
N MET A 194 21.79 13.73 3.42
CA MET A 194 20.37 13.93 3.73
C MET A 194 19.58 12.62 3.81
N GLN A 195 19.95 11.61 3.03
CA GLN A 195 19.37 10.26 3.17
C GLN A 195 19.66 9.69 4.57
N ARG A 196 20.93 9.74 5.02
CA ARG A 196 21.30 9.30 6.38
C ARG A 196 20.57 10.09 7.46
N LYS A 197 20.53 11.43 7.34
CA LYS A 197 19.78 12.28 8.28
C LYS A 197 18.29 11.97 8.32
N THR A 198 17.70 11.59 7.18
CA THR A 198 16.29 11.18 7.13
C THR A 198 16.04 9.95 7.98
N PHE A 199 16.89 8.92 7.89
CA PHE A 199 16.74 7.72 8.71
C PHE A 199 17.12 7.94 10.19
N GLU A 200 18.12 8.77 10.48
CA GLU A 200 18.49 9.17 11.85
C GLU A 200 17.33 9.87 12.57
N LEU A 201 16.61 10.75 11.88
CA LEU A 201 15.49 11.52 12.43
C LEU A 201 14.15 10.77 12.39
N PHE A 202 14.07 9.61 11.73
CA PHE A 202 12.83 8.89 11.52
C PHE A 202 12.10 8.53 12.84
N PRO A 203 12.77 8.00 13.89
CA PRO A 203 12.10 7.70 15.16
C PRO A 203 11.52 8.93 15.83
N ALA A 204 12.21 10.07 15.78
CA ALA A 204 11.71 11.31 16.37
C ALA A 204 10.49 11.89 15.63
N MET A 205 10.33 11.58 14.34
CA MET A 205 9.20 12.06 13.54
C MET A 205 8.00 11.11 13.57
N TYR A 206 8.22 9.80 13.65
CA TYR A 206 7.18 8.78 13.45
C TYR A 206 6.99 7.85 14.66
N GLY A 207 7.79 7.97 15.71
CA GLY A 207 7.67 7.15 16.92
C GLY A 207 8.10 5.69 16.78
N LEU A 208 8.75 5.32 15.66
CA LEU A 208 9.21 3.96 15.37
C LEU A 208 10.46 4.00 14.49
N HIS A 209 11.24 2.91 14.47
CA HIS A 209 12.41 2.81 13.58
C HIS A 209 11.97 2.41 12.17
N ILE A 210 12.59 3.00 11.14
CA ILE A 210 12.28 2.65 9.74
C ILE A 210 12.45 1.16 9.45
N ASP A 211 13.37 0.50 10.15
CA ASP A 211 13.62 -0.93 9.99
C ASP A 211 12.46 -1.76 10.57
N ASP A 212 11.68 -1.25 11.53
CA ASP A 212 10.45 -1.91 12.02
C ASP A 212 9.39 -2.04 10.91
N LEU A 213 9.48 -1.21 9.87
CA LEU A 213 8.65 -1.26 8.66
C LEU A 213 9.32 -2.11 7.57
N SER A 214 9.76 -3.31 7.96
CA SER A 214 10.37 -4.32 7.10
C SER A 214 9.79 -5.70 7.42
N VAL A 215 9.41 -6.46 6.40
CA VAL A 215 8.83 -7.80 6.56
C VAL A 215 9.82 -8.75 7.24
N GLU A 216 11.13 -8.51 7.11
CA GLU A 216 12.18 -9.21 7.87
C GLU A 216 12.01 -9.11 9.39
N ASN A 217 11.44 -8.00 9.89
CA ASN A 217 11.30 -7.75 11.33
C ASN A 217 9.91 -8.13 11.90
N PHE A 218 8.87 -8.16 11.06
CA PHE A 218 7.52 -8.50 11.52
C PHE A 218 6.90 -9.73 10.86
N GLY A 219 7.44 -10.22 9.74
CA GLY A 219 6.83 -11.25 8.90
C GLY A 219 6.56 -12.56 9.66
N GLN A 220 7.48 -12.96 10.55
CA GLN A 220 7.34 -14.18 11.35
C GLN A 220 6.17 -14.13 12.34
N LYS A 221 5.62 -12.94 12.61
CA LYS A 221 4.42 -12.75 13.45
C LYS A 221 3.13 -13.00 12.68
N ILE A 222 3.17 -13.05 11.34
CA ILE A 222 1.98 -13.25 10.51
C ILE A 222 1.57 -14.73 10.58
N THR A 223 0.46 -15.00 11.26
CA THR A 223 -0.11 -16.35 11.42
C THR A 223 -1.13 -16.71 10.34
N ALA A 224 -1.58 -15.72 9.56
CA ALA A 224 -2.51 -15.92 8.46
C ALA A 224 -1.87 -16.73 7.31
N ARG A 225 -2.69 -17.53 6.61
CA ARG A 225 -2.30 -18.16 5.35
C ARG A 225 -2.16 -17.10 4.27
N GLY A 226 -1.19 -17.28 3.38
CA GLY A 226 -0.82 -16.25 2.41
C GLY A 226 -0.79 -16.68 0.97
N LEU A 227 -1.02 -15.73 0.07
CA LEU A 227 -0.63 -15.80 -1.33
C LEU A 227 0.12 -14.52 -1.70
N VAL A 228 1.38 -14.65 -2.10
CA VAL A 228 2.21 -13.56 -2.60
C VAL A 228 2.32 -13.71 -4.11
N ILE A 229 1.90 -12.70 -4.86
CA ILE A 229 2.01 -12.67 -6.32
C ILE A 229 2.83 -11.45 -6.74
N HIS A 230 3.87 -11.70 -7.53
CA HIS A 230 4.66 -10.69 -8.24
C HIS A 230 4.77 -11.05 -9.72
N ASP A 231 5.29 -10.11 -10.51
CA ASP A 231 5.59 -10.33 -11.92
C ASP A 231 7.09 -10.12 -12.19
N GLN A 232 7.68 -10.98 -13.01
CA GLN A 232 9.09 -10.98 -13.44
C GLN A 232 9.47 -9.66 -14.12
N HIS A 233 8.51 -8.99 -14.75
CA HIS A 233 8.67 -7.74 -15.49
C HIS A 233 8.21 -6.50 -14.68
N ASP A 234 7.99 -6.63 -13.37
CA ASP A 234 7.67 -5.51 -12.49
C ASP A 234 8.88 -4.55 -12.35
N THR A 235 8.85 -3.47 -13.14
CA THR A 235 9.87 -2.41 -13.12
C THR A 235 9.73 -1.42 -11.96
N ILE A 236 8.65 -1.50 -11.18
CA ILE A 236 8.39 -0.61 -10.04
C ILE A 236 8.86 -1.27 -8.76
N ASN A 237 8.49 -2.53 -8.54
CA ASN A 237 8.84 -3.33 -7.39
C ASN A 237 9.11 -4.78 -7.81
N GLY A 238 10.33 -5.02 -8.26
CA GLY A 238 10.76 -6.31 -8.78
C GLY A 238 10.55 -7.50 -7.84
N PRO A 239 10.71 -8.72 -8.37
CA PRO A 239 10.39 -9.98 -7.68
C PRO A 239 11.24 -10.21 -6.43
N GLU A 240 12.32 -9.47 -6.21
CA GLU A 240 13.17 -9.56 -5.02
C GLU A 240 12.35 -9.35 -3.73
N SER A 241 11.40 -8.42 -3.74
CA SER A 241 10.51 -8.22 -2.58
C SER A 241 9.65 -9.45 -2.30
N ALA A 242 9.24 -10.18 -3.34
CA ALA A 242 8.42 -11.39 -3.20
C ALA A 242 9.19 -12.49 -2.46
N TYR A 243 10.46 -12.68 -2.81
CA TYR A 243 11.32 -13.67 -2.16
C TYR A 243 11.58 -13.32 -0.69
N THR A 244 11.90 -12.05 -0.40
CA THR A 244 12.06 -11.58 0.99
C THR A 244 10.78 -11.77 1.80
N ILE A 245 9.61 -11.47 1.23
CA ILE A 245 8.33 -11.70 1.90
C ILE A 245 8.14 -13.19 2.18
N LYS A 246 8.34 -14.07 1.19
CA LYS A 246 8.16 -15.52 1.34
C LYS A 246 9.12 -16.13 2.37
N GLU A 247 10.36 -15.67 2.41
CA GLU A 247 11.37 -16.13 3.38
C GLU A 247 10.95 -15.81 4.82
N ASN A 248 10.30 -14.66 5.04
CA ASN A 248 9.94 -14.17 6.36
C ASN A 248 8.48 -14.43 6.76
N TRP A 249 7.63 -14.87 5.82
CA TRP A 249 6.26 -15.28 6.04
C TRP A 249 6.05 -16.67 5.42
N THR A 250 6.47 -17.69 6.17
CA THR A 250 6.59 -19.07 5.68
C THR A 250 5.24 -19.69 5.28
N GLN A 251 4.14 -19.21 5.87
CA GLN A 251 2.75 -19.61 5.57
C GLN A 251 2.22 -19.12 4.20
N ALA A 252 2.97 -18.27 3.50
CA ALA A 252 2.56 -17.79 2.18
C ALA A 252 2.94 -18.75 1.06
N GLU A 253 2.05 -18.96 0.11
CA GLU A 253 2.38 -19.46 -1.22
C GLU A 253 2.97 -18.32 -2.04
N LEU A 254 3.95 -18.62 -2.92
CA LEU A 254 4.61 -17.62 -3.76
C LEU A 254 4.38 -17.95 -5.24
N ILE A 255 3.91 -16.96 -6.00
CA ILE A 255 3.75 -17.02 -7.45
C ILE A 255 4.49 -15.85 -8.08
N ILE A 256 5.42 -16.16 -8.99
CA ILE A 256 6.02 -15.17 -9.90
C ILE A 256 5.41 -15.41 -11.28
N THR A 257 4.73 -14.40 -11.80
CA THR A 257 4.15 -14.39 -13.15
C THR A 257 5.12 -13.75 -14.15
N ASP A 258 4.93 -13.99 -15.44
CA ASP A 258 5.74 -13.45 -16.54
C ASP A 258 4.88 -12.81 -17.65
N TYR A 259 3.59 -12.61 -17.38
CA TYR A 259 2.57 -12.19 -18.35
C TYR A 259 1.80 -10.94 -17.92
N SER A 260 2.20 -10.30 -16.82
CA SER A 260 1.56 -9.13 -16.26
C SER A 260 2.56 -7.98 -16.08
N ASP A 261 2.36 -7.17 -15.06
CA ASP A 261 3.20 -6.05 -14.67
C ASP A 261 2.95 -5.71 -13.18
N HIS A 262 3.49 -4.60 -12.70
CA HIS A 262 3.26 -4.11 -11.33
C HIS A 262 1.77 -4.01 -10.96
N SER A 263 0.87 -3.76 -11.91
CA SER A 263 -0.55 -3.59 -11.65
C SER A 263 -1.25 -4.90 -11.32
N LEU A 264 -0.71 -6.03 -11.80
CA LEU A 264 -1.27 -7.37 -11.68
C LEU A 264 -2.76 -7.45 -12.09
N GLN A 265 -3.16 -6.63 -13.07
CA GLN A 265 -4.53 -6.57 -13.59
C GLN A 265 -4.73 -7.53 -14.77
N HIS A 266 -4.53 -8.83 -14.53
CA HIS A 266 -4.59 -9.89 -15.54
C HIS A 266 -5.47 -11.06 -15.07
N ASP A 267 -6.23 -11.67 -16.00
CA ASP A 267 -7.19 -12.74 -15.67
C ASP A 267 -6.50 -13.95 -15.04
N GLY A 268 -5.31 -14.32 -15.53
CA GLY A 268 -4.49 -15.37 -14.91
C GLY A 268 -4.13 -15.10 -13.44
N VAL A 269 -3.90 -13.83 -13.07
CA VAL A 269 -3.70 -13.46 -11.65
C VAL A 269 -5.01 -13.60 -10.87
N PHE A 270 -6.12 -13.13 -11.45
CA PHE A 270 -7.43 -13.22 -10.80
C PHE A 270 -7.87 -14.66 -10.56
N GLU A 271 -7.54 -15.58 -11.47
CA GLU A 271 -7.78 -17.01 -11.26
C GLU A 271 -6.97 -17.56 -10.08
N ARG A 272 -5.67 -17.22 -9.95
CA ARG A 272 -4.88 -17.64 -8.77
C ARG A 272 -5.43 -17.10 -7.46
N VAL A 273 -5.90 -15.84 -7.48
CA VAL A 273 -6.58 -15.26 -6.31
C VAL A 273 -7.84 -16.07 -5.99
N LYS A 274 -8.68 -16.34 -7.00
CA LYS A 274 -9.90 -17.13 -6.83
C LYS A 274 -9.63 -18.53 -6.28
N GLU A 275 -8.66 -19.25 -6.83
CA GLU A 275 -8.23 -20.59 -6.39
C GLU A 275 -7.84 -20.59 -4.90
N PHE A 276 -7.11 -19.57 -4.45
CA PHE A 276 -6.70 -19.44 -3.05
C PHE A 276 -7.84 -19.05 -2.09
N LEU A 277 -8.88 -18.38 -2.60
CA LEU A 277 -10.03 -17.99 -1.80
C LEU A 277 -10.94 -19.17 -1.47
N LEU A 278 -11.01 -20.19 -2.34
CA LEU A 278 -11.70 -21.45 -2.11
C LEU A 278 -11.07 -22.24 -0.93
#